data_AF-A0A7S2G2A1-F1
#
_entry.id   AF-A0A7S2G2A1-F1
#
_cell.length_a   1.000
_cell.length_b   1.000
_cell.length_c   1.000
_cell.angle_alpha   90.00
_cell.angle_beta   90.00
_cell.angle_gamma   90.00
#
_symmetry.space_group_name_H-M   'P 1'
#
loop_
_entity.id
_entity.type
_entity.pdbx_description
1 polymer ?
#
loop_
_entity_poly.entity_id
_entity_poly.type
_entity_poly.pdbx_seq_one_letter_code
_entity_poly.pdbx_strand_id
1 'polypeptide(L)'
;ATTFEQYWRLWNLPVHYWMVRHLYFPCVRAGLNKNQAAFACFLFSAIFHEVLVSIPFHMVRVYAFAGMLGQMPLVFITKKLERAAGQAYWWPVVGNVLFWVTFCVVGQPMACLMYYYD
;
A
#
# COMPACT_ATOMS: atom_id res chain seq x y z
N ALA A 1 -5.50 11.35 7.36
CA ALA A 1 -5.65 9.91 7.62
C ALA A 1 -4.86 9.58 8.87
N THR A 2 -5.45 8.91 9.86
CA THR A 2 -4.76 8.55 11.12
C THR A 2 -4.13 7.16 11.07
N THR A 3 -4.48 6.34 10.07
CA THR A 3 -3.95 4.99 9.86
C THR A 3 -3.61 4.74 8.39
N PHE A 4 -2.69 3.82 8.13
CA PHE A 4 -2.26 3.42 6.77
C PHE A 4 -3.43 2.99 5.87
N GLU A 5 -4.40 2.25 6.42
CA GLU A 5 -5.56 1.80 5.65
C GLU A 5 -6.43 2.98 5.21
N GLN A 6 -6.62 3.98 6.08
CA GLN A 6 -7.43 5.14 5.76
C GLN A 6 -6.80 6.01 4.67
N TYR A 7 -5.46 6.08 4.61
CA TYR A 7 -4.76 6.81 3.55
C TYR A 7 -5.05 6.20 2.17
N TRP A 8 -4.87 4.89 2.00
CA TRP A 8 -5.06 4.21 0.72
C TRP A 8 -6.50 4.28 0.19
N ARG A 9 -7.48 4.44 1.08
CA ARG A 9 -8.89 4.63 0.71
C ARG A 9 -9.22 6.04 0.25
N LEU A 10 -8.42 7.04 0.65
CA LEU A 10 -8.68 8.46 0.40
C LEU A 10 -7.76 9.08 -0.65
N TRP A 11 -6.61 8.45 -0.95
CA TRP A 11 -5.61 9.00 -1.86
C TRP A 11 -6.11 9.14 -3.31
N ASN A 12 -6.66 8.06 -3.88
CA ASN A 12 -7.16 8.05 -5.26
C ASN A 12 -8.53 7.38 -5.30
N LEU A 13 -9.58 8.18 -5.10
CA LEU A 13 -10.96 7.71 -4.99
C LEU A 13 -11.44 6.94 -6.24
N PRO A 14 -11.20 7.40 -7.49
CA PRO A 14 -11.58 6.63 -8.68
C PRO A 14 -10.96 5.22 -8.73
N VAL A 15 -9.65 5.10 -8.48
CA VAL A 15 -8.96 3.81 -8.46
C VAL A 15 -9.46 2.95 -7.29
N HIS A 16 -9.65 3.56 -6.13
CA HIS A 16 -10.19 2.89 -4.95
C HIS A 16 -11.57 2.28 -5.24
N TYR A 17 -12.51 3.05 -5.77
CA TYR A 17 -13.84 2.56 -6.11
C TYR A 17 -13.81 1.49 -7.18
N TRP A 18 -12.95 1.63 -8.19
CA TRP A 18 -12.78 0.62 -9.23
C TRP A 18 -12.27 -0.70 -8.65
N MET A 19 -11.22 -0.67 -7.83
CA MET A 19 -10.66 -1.85 -7.17
C MET A 19 -11.67 -2.50 -6.22
N VAL A 20 -12.40 -1.71 -5.45
CA VAL A 20 -13.42 -2.23 -4.53
C VAL A 20 -14.51 -2.97 -5.29
N ARG A 21 -15.00 -2.39 -6.39
CA ARG A 21 -16.07 -2.96 -7.20
C ARG A 21 -15.65 -4.18 -8.00
N HIS A 22 -14.47 -4.17 -8.62
CA HIS A 22 -14.07 -5.17 -9.61
C HIS A 22 -13.08 -6.23 -9.08
N LEU A 23 -12.40 -5.97 -7.96
CA LEU A 23 -11.51 -6.94 -7.32
C LEU A 23 -12.03 -7.33 -5.94
N TYR A 24 -12.19 -6.37 -5.03
CA TYR A 24 -12.44 -6.67 -3.62
C TYR A 24 -13.77 -7.43 -3.41
N PHE A 25 -14.90 -6.89 -3.85
CA PHE A 25 -16.19 -7.54 -3.67
C PHE A 25 -16.30 -8.88 -4.40
N PRO A 26 -15.84 -9.04 -5.66
CA PRO A 26 -15.77 -10.34 -6.31
C PRO A 26 -14.92 -11.36 -5.53
N CYS A 27 -13.74 -10.98 -5.04
CA CYS A 27 -12.90 -11.86 -4.22
C CYS A 27 -13.59 -12.31 -2.93
N VAL A 28 -14.25 -11.38 -2.22
CA VAL A 28 -14.99 -11.71 -1.00
C VAL A 28 -16.20 -12.61 -1.30
N ARG A 29 -16.92 -12.36 -2.40
CA ARG A 29 -18.03 -13.22 -2.85
C ARG A 29 -17.58 -14.61 -3.27
N ALA A 30 -16.35 -14.75 -3.76
CA ALA A 30 -15.71 -16.03 -4.06
C ALA A 30 -15.26 -16.81 -2.81
N GLY A 31 -15.51 -16.28 -1.60
CA GLY A 31 -15.19 -16.95 -0.34
C GLY A 31 -13.82 -16.60 0.25
N LEU A 32 -13.10 -15.61 -0.32
CA LEU A 32 -11.83 -15.16 0.25
C LEU A 32 -12.05 -14.33 1.51
N ASN A 33 -11.16 -14.53 2.50
CA ASN A 33 -11.15 -13.73 3.71
C ASN A 33 -10.79 -12.26 3.40
N LYS A 34 -11.25 -11.33 4.24
CA LYS A 34 -10.99 -9.87 4.06
C LYS A 34 -9.51 -9.54 3.83
N ASN A 35 -8.61 -10.23 4.54
CA ASN A 35 -7.16 -10.06 4.39
C ASN A 35 -6.64 -10.60 3.04
N GLN A 36 -7.18 -11.72 2.55
CA GLN A 36 -6.81 -12.29 1.26
C GLN A 36 -7.34 -11.42 0.11
N ALA A 37 -8.57 -10.90 0.23
CA ALA A 37 -9.12 -9.95 -0.75
C ALA A 37 -8.33 -8.63 -0.78
N ALA A 38 -7.92 -8.12 0.39
CA ALA A 38 -7.04 -6.96 0.46
C ALA A 38 -5.66 -7.25 -0.17
N PHE A 39 -5.07 -8.41 0.11
CA PHE A 39 -3.81 -8.82 -0.52
C PHE A 39 -3.92 -8.91 -2.04
N ALA A 40 -4.98 -9.50 -2.57
CA ALA A 40 -5.23 -9.57 -4.02
C ALA A 40 -5.32 -8.18 -4.66
N CYS A 41 -6.02 -7.24 -3.99
CA CYS A 41 -6.06 -5.83 -4.39
C CYS A 41 -4.67 -5.19 -4.42
N PHE A 42 -3.86 -5.36 -3.36
CA PHE A 42 -2.50 -4.82 -3.31
C PHE A 42 -1.57 -5.46 -4.35
N LEU A 43 -1.69 -6.77 -4.59
CA LEU A 43 -0.93 -7.48 -5.61
C LEU A 43 -1.26 -6.97 -7.02
N PHE A 44 -2.55 -6.83 -7.34
CA PHE A 44 -2.99 -6.26 -8.62
C PHE A 44 -2.43 -4.84 -8.81
N SER A 45 -2.51 -4.01 -7.77
CA SER A 45 -1.94 -2.68 -7.78
C SER A 45 -0.42 -2.69 -7.99
N ALA A 46 0.32 -3.56 -7.30
CA ALA A 46 1.77 -3.67 -7.41
C ALA A 46 2.24 -4.00 -8.84
N ILE A 47 1.52 -4.91 -9.52
CA ILE A 47 1.81 -5.25 -10.93
C ILE A 47 1.63 -4.02 -11.83
N PHE A 48 0.52 -3.29 -11.68
CA PHE A 48 0.28 -2.07 -12.46
C PHE A 48 1.33 -1.00 -12.21
N HIS A 49 1.78 -0.82 -10.97
CA HIS A 49 2.83 0.14 -10.65
C HIS A 49 4.17 -0.22 -11.28
N GLU A 50 4.54 -1.50 -11.27
CA GLU A 50 5.74 -1.97 -11.95
C GLU A 50 5.65 -1.78 -13.47
N VAL A 51 4.50 -2.08 -14.09
CA VAL A 51 4.30 -1.88 -15.54
C VAL A 51 4.35 -0.40 -15.92
N LEU A 52 3.69 0.47 -15.14
CA LEU A 52 3.67 1.90 -15.41
C LEU A 52 5.04 2.57 -15.24
N VAL A 53 5.88 2.07 -14.34
CA VAL A 53 7.26 2.57 -14.16
C VAL A 53 8.20 1.92 -15.18
N SER A 54 8.11 0.61 -15.41
CA SER A 54 9.04 -0.08 -16.32
C SER A 54 8.91 0.33 -17.79
N ILE A 55 7.71 0.67 -18.26
CA ILE A 55 7.50 1.05 -19.67
C ILE A 55 8.26 2.34 -20.04
N PRO A 56 8.10 3.48 -19.35
CA PRO A 56 8.84 4.71 -19.67
C PRO A 56 10.35 4.57 -19.52
N PHE A 57 10.80 3.80 -18.53
CA PHE A 57 12.24 3.60 -18.27
C PHE A 57 12.86 2.47 -19.10
N HIS A 58 12.07 1.70 -19.86
CA HIS A 58 12.50 0.52 -20.61
C HIS A 58 13.32 -0.48 -19.76
N MET A 59 13.10 -0.52 -18.45
CA MET A 59 13.83 -1.36 -17.49
C MET A 59 12.86 -2.06 -16.55
N VAL A 60 13.07 -3.36 -16.32
CA VAL A 60 12.30 -4.17 -15.36
C VAL A 60 13.21 -4.60 -14.24
N ARG A 61 13.11 -3.95 -13.07
CA ARG A 61 13.94 -4.22 -11.89
C ARG A 61 13.15 -4.63 -10.64
N VAL A 62 11.80 -4.61 -10.68
CA VAL A 62 10.91 -5.12 -9.61
C VAL A 62 10.89 -4.26 -8.33
N TYR A 63 11.56 -3.10 -8.32
CA TYR A 63 11.61 -2.24 -7.14
C TYR A 63 10.25 -1.65 -6.75
N ALA A 64 9.43 -1.23 -7.73
CA ALA A 64 8.12 -0.65 -7.46
C ALA A 64 7.14 -1.73 -6.98
N PHE A 65 7.23 -2.93 -7.56
CA PHE A 65 6.48 -4.10 -7.09
C PHE A 65 6.80 -4.45 -5.63
N ALA A 66 8.09 -4.58 -5.30
CA ALA A 66 8.54 -4.93 -3.95
C ALA A 66 8.16 -3.86 -2.92
N GLY A 67 8.30 -2.57 -3.26
CA GLY A 67 7.89 -1.46 -2.41
C GLY A 67 6.39 -1.49 -2.11
N MET A 68 5.55 -1.74 -3.12
CA MET A 68 4.09 -1.77 -2.96
C MET A 68 3.60 -2.97 -2.15
N LEU A 69 4.19 -4.15 -2.34
CA LEU A 69 3.88 -5.32 -1.51
C LEU A 69 4.41 -5.20 -0.08
N GLY A 70 5.59 -4.60 0.10
CA GLY A 70 6.20 -4.38 1.41
C GLY A 70 5.35 -3.49 2.34
N GLN A 71 4.51 -2.62 1.77
CA GLN A 71 3.58 -1.81 2.56
C GLN A 71 2.50 -2.63 3.29
N MET A 72 2.09 -3.78 2.75
CA MET A 72 1.03 -4.59 3.35
C MET A 72 1.45 -5.16 4.72
N PRO A 73 2.61 -5.83 4.89
CA PRO A 73 3.15 -6.21 6.20
C PRO A 73 3.27 -5.03 7.18
N LEU A 74 3.71 -3.86 6.70
CA LEU A 74 3.81 -2.65 7.50
C LEU A 74 2.44 -2.21 8.06
N VAL A 75 1.36 -2.28 7.27
CA VAL A 75 -0.01 -2.03 7.77
C VAL A 75 -0.42 -3.02 8.86
N PHE A 76 -0.05 -4.30 8.74
CA PHE A 76 -0.34 -5.29 9.77
C PHE A 76 0.43 -5.04 11.06
N ILE A 77 1.72 -4.72 10.96
CA ILE A 77 2.58 -4.43 12.11
C ILE A 77 2.08 -3.17 12.83
N THR A 78 1.80 -2.10 12.08
CA THR A 78 1.30 -0.84 12.65
C THR A 78 -0.04 -1.02 13.35
N LYS A 79 -0.98 -1.79 12.78
CA LYS A 79 -2.24 -2.15 13.46
C LYS A 79 -2.06 -2.99 14.72
N LYS A 80 -1.11 -3.94 14.72
CA LYS A 80 -0.80 -4.73 15.92
C LYS A 80 -0.19 -3.84 17.02
N LEU A 81 0.71 -2.94 16.63
CA LEU A 81 1.36 -2.01 17.54
C LEU A 81 0.35 -0.99 18.11
N GLU A 82 -0.60 -0.52 17.30
CA GLU A 82 -1.74 0.30 17.75
C GLU A 82 -2.57 -0.40 18.82
N ARG A 83 -2.89 -1.68 18.60
CA ARG A 83 -3.66 -2.47 19.56
C ARG A 83 -2.87 -2.74 20.84
N ALA A 84 -1.56 -2.94 20.75
CA ALA A 84 -0.69 -3.18 21.89
C ALA A 84 -0.39 -1.91 22.70
N ALA A 85 -0.27 -0.75 22.05
CA ALA A 85 -0.02 0.54 22.68
C ALA A 85 -1.26 1.12 23.39
N GLY A 86 -2.42 0.46 23.29
CA GLY A 86 -3.62 0.76 24.07
C GLY A 86 -4.14 2.18 23.88
N GLN A 87 -4.59 2.55 22.67
CA GLN A 87 -5.22 3.86 22.35
C GLN A 87 -4.61 5.07 23.08
N ALA A 88 -3.28 5.06 23.26
CA ALA A 88 -2.62 6.18 23.90
C ALA A 88 -2.86 7.44 23.06
N TYR A 89 -3.15 8.56 23.72
CA TYR A 89 -3.55 9.81 23.08
C TYR A 89 -2.58 10.30 21.98
N TRP A 90 -1.29 9.93 22.10
CA TRP A 90 -0.23 10.25 21.14
C TRP A 90 -0.08 9.28 19.96
N TRP A 91 -0.76 8.14 19.97
CA TRP A 91 -0.67 7.13 18.91
C TRP A 91 -0.99 7.66 17.49
N PRO A 92 -2.01 8.52 17.28
CA PRO A 92 -2.30 9.07 15.96
C PRO A 92 -1.15 9.88 15.36
N VAL A 93 -0.37 10.57 16.19
CA VAL A 93 0.79 11.37 15.76
C VAL A 93 1.95 10.45 15.37
N VAL A 94 2.26 9.47 16.21
CA VAL A 94 3.32 8.47 15.96
C VAL A 94 3.02 7.66 14.71
N GLY A 95 1.78 7.21 14.53
CA GLY A 95 1.33 6.49 13.34
C GLY A 95 1.44 7.30 12.06
N ASN A 96 1.13 8.61 12.12
CA ASN A 96 1.27 9.52 10.99
C ASN A 96 2.75 9.78 10.63
N VAL A 97 3.62 9.98 11.62
CA VAL A 97 5.07 10.14 11.38
C VAL A 97 5.67 8.87 10.77
N LEU A 98 5.37 7.70 11.35
CA LEU A 98 5.79 6.40 10.79
C LEU A 98 5.29 6.22 9.36
N PHE A 99 4.06 6.63 9.07
CA PHE A 99 3.50 6.62 7.73
C PHE A 99 4.33 7.45 6.76
N TRP A 100 4.56 8.73 7.05
CA TRP A 100 5.29 9.62 6.14
C TRP A 100 6.75 9.21 5.95
N VAL A 101 7.43 8.80 7.02
CA VAL A 101 8.82 8.32 6.93
C VAL A 101 8.89 7.07 6.06
N THR A 102 8.00 6.10 6.29
CA THR A 102 7.99 4.85 5.51
C THR A 102 7.60 5.09 4.05
N PHE A 103 6.62 5.96 3.80
CA PHE A 103 6.19 6.32 2.46
C PHE A 103 7.29 7.06 1.68
N CYS A 104 8.02 7.98 2.32
CA CYS A 104 9.10 8.71 1.68
C CYS A 104 10.36 7.87 1.48
N VAL A 105 10.66 6.89 2.35
CA VAL A 105 11.90 6.10 2.29
C VAL A 105 11.74 4.79 1.52
N VAL A 106 10.57 4.15 1.58
CA VAL A 106 10.31 2.81 1.00
C VAL A 106 9.19 2.84 -0.03
N GLY A 107 8.43 3.94 -0.12
CA GLY A 107 7.28 4.05 -1.02
C GLY A 107 7.63 4.37 -2.47
N GLN A 108 6.58 4.70 -3.23
CA GLN A 108 6.63 4.98 -4.66
C GLN A 108 7.67 6.05 -5.07
N PRO A 109 7.89 7.15 -4.31
CA PRO A 109 8.88 8.17 -4.68
C PRO A 109 10.32 7.62 -4.76
N MET A 110 10.70 6.74 -3.83
CA MET A 110 12.04 6.13 -3.83
C MET A 110 12.20 5.09 -4.92
N ALA A 111 11.15 4.35 -5.26
CA ALA A 111 11.18 3.47 -6.43
C ALA A 111 11.44 4.27 -7.71
N CYS A 112 10.74 5.39 -7.92
CA CYS A 112 10.98 6.26 -9.08
C CYS A 112 12.40 6.86 -9.08
N LEU A 113 12.93 7.23 -7.91
CA LEU A 113 14.30 7.76 -7.80
C LEU A 113 15.36 6.69 -8.13
N MET A 114 15.18 5.45 -7.66
CA MET A 114 16.05 4.33 -8.00
C MET A 114 16.02 4.03 -9.50
N TYR A 115 14.83 4.02 -10.11
CA TYR A 115 14.68 3.85 -11.56
C TYR A 115 15.27 4.99 -12.40
N TYR A 116 15.35 6.21 -11.86
CA TYR A 116 15.97 7.35 -12.53
C TYR A 116 17.50 7.35 -12.44
N TYR A 117 18.05 6.91 -11.30
CA TYR A 117 19.51 6.88 -11.10
C TYR A 117 20.18 5.72 -11.86
N ASP A 118 19.44 4.63 -12.03
CA ASP A 118 19.83 3.42 -12.76
C ASP A 118 19.76 3.55 -14.29
#